data_AF-A0A1F3WW88-F1
#
_entry.id   AF-A0A1F3WW88-F1
#
_cell.length_a   1.000
_cell.length_b   1.000
_cell.length_c   1.000
_cell.angle_alpha   90.00
_cell.angle_beta   90.00
_cell.angle_gamma   90.00
#
_symmetry.space_group_name_H-M   'P 1'
#
loop_
_entity.id
_entity.type
_entity.pdbx_description
1 polymer ?
#
loop_
_entity_poly.entity_id
_entity_poly.type
_entity_poly.pdbx_seq_one_letter_code
_entity_poly.pdbx_strand_id
1 'polypeptide(L)'
;MGLKFGNFASSKLVTPPSGTAGLSFVVTPGEGALFPTLAAGDWCYCVLKTASLVREVVRVTARSTDSFTIGTAGRGLDGSSAYASWGVGDVVELCLTNLALLDALADSGRWVAAGGTADAITANYTPDIYALVDGQLCFVRAGAANATATPTFAPDGLTAYTITLDGGAALSPGNIAGAGHELILRYNLANTRWELLNPKTKIGDTIFPVTAELAADAMTLTLKPCVLDFRSPTLTTGVPNTRNVTADVATVISSGSTGGTTSAVASKIMLLAIDNAGTVELAWCNSSLVLDETALISTTAEGGAGAADSAAVIYSTTARSNVPFRVVGYVNSTQTTAGTWAQTPALVQGYGGGVMNAATATTATTATDTASKTGTGSTYVTNTSPTLVTPALGTPISANLSNCTGLPIAGGGTGETTALAAFAALAGAQSIGTSGYAKIGELLVQWGQATSSGTAIGNTTVTFPIAFSAIYAAFGDRISAGYGGQAAPASLSTSGATFTASTGSSGESGILVYWLAIGKI
;
A
#
# COMPACT_ATOMS: atom_id res chain seq x y z
N MET A 1 -14.72 11.84 -54.18
CA MET A 1 -16.06 11.93 -54.81
C MET A 1 -17.01 12.52 -53.79
N GLY A 2 -17.70 13.61 -54.14
CA GLY A 2 -18.51 14.32 -53.14
C GLY A 2 -19.33 15.47 -53.70
N LEU A 3 -20.08 16.10 -52.80
CA LEU A 3 -20.88 17.28 -53.08
C LEU A 3 -19.99 18.45 -53.58
N LYS A 4 -20.41 19.10 -54.66
CA LYS A 4 -19.75 20.26 -55.27
C LYS A 4 -20.59 21.52 -55.11
N PHE A 5 -19.89 22.63 -54.90
CA PHE A 5 -20.46 23.96 -54.86
C PHE A 5 -19.85 24.85 -55.93
N GLY A 6 -20.60 25.88 -56.32
CA GLY A 6 -20.13 26.99 -57.14
C GLY A 6 -20.80 28.28 -56.67
N ASN A 7 -20.13 29.40 -56.83
CA ASN A 7 -20.70 30.71 -56.47
C ASN A 7 -21.46 31.28 -57.66
N PHE A 8 -22.63 31.88 -57.39
CA PHE A 8 -23.44 32.62 -58.37
C PHE A 8 -23.93 31.79 -59.59
N ALA A 9 -23.99 30.46 -59.49
CA ALA A 9 -24.44 29.62 -60.59
C ALA A 9 -25.97 29.68 -60.74
N SER A 10 -26.44 30.43 -61.74
CA SER A 10 -27.86 30.62 -62.10
C SER A 10 -28.00 30.64 -63.61
N SER A 11 -29.06 30.02 -64.15
CA SER A 11 -29.36 30.03 -65.59
C SER A 11 -30.84 29.76 -65.86
N LYS A 12 -31.25 29.96 -67.13
CA LYS A 12 -32.60 29.68 -67.62
C LYS A 12 -32.68 28.27 -68.22
N LEU A 13 -33.78 27.57 -68.00
CA LEU A 13 -34.07 26.29 -68.64
C LEU A 13 -34.42 26.51 -70.11
N VAL A 14 -33.71 25.82 -71.00
CA VAL A 14 -34.01 25.75 -72.45
C VAL A 14 -34.73 24.44 -72.77
N THR A 15 -34.39 23.37 -72.06
CA THR A 15 -35.15 22.11 -72.09
C THR A 15 -35.39 21.69 -70.65
N PRO A 16 -36.63 21.85 -70.14
CA PRO A 16 -36.93 21.49 -68.76
C PRO A 16 -37.01 19.96 -68.57
N PRO A 17 -36.92 19.47 -67.32
CA PRO A 17 -37.25 18.08 -67.03
C PRO A 17 -38.69 17.77 -67.42
N SER A 18 -38.89 16.67 -68.15
CA SER A 18 -40.22 16.24 -68.59
C SER A 18 -41.02 15.62 -67.45
N GLY A 19 -42.14 16.24 -67.06
CA GLY A 19 -43.00 15.69 -66.02
C GLY A 19 -42.29 15.52 -64.67
N THR A 20 -42.86 14.65 -63.82
CA THR A 20 -42.31 14.38 -62.48
C THR A 20 -41.13 13.40 -62.49
N ALA A 21 -40.94 12.65 -63.58
CA ALA A 21 -39.92 11.61 -63.69
C ALA A 21 -38.73 11.98 -64.58
N GLY A 22 -38.78 13.09 -65.31
CA GLY A 22 -37.68 13.52 -66.18
C GLY A 22 -36.39 13.74 -65.40
N LEU A 23 -35.28 13.19 -65.90
CA LEU A 23 -33.98 13.19 -65.22
C LEU A 23 -32.91 14.01 -65.95
N SER A 24 -33.32 14.91 -66.83
CA SER A 24 -32.38 15.75 -67.56
C SER A 24 -32.98 17.13 -67.79
N PHE A 25 -32.12 18.14 -67.84
CA PHE A 25 -32.47 19.46 -68.33
C PHE A 25 -31.30 20.09 -69.08
N VAL A 26 -31.60 21.09 -69.89
CA VAL A 26 -30.62 21.89 -70.63
C VAL A 26 -30.82 23.35 -70.25
N VAL A 27 -29.72 24.06 -70.04
CA VAL A 27 -29.72 25.50 -69.70
C VAL A 27 -29.38 26.36 -70.92
N THR A 28 -29.41 27.69 -70.77
CA THR A 28 -29.01 28.61 -71.85
C THR A 28 -27.63 28.24 -72.41
N PRO A 29 -27.42 28.25 -73.74
CA PRO A 29 -26.14 27.91 -74.32
C PRO A 29 -24.97 28.72 -73.73
N GLY A 30 -23.91 28.03 -73.30
CA GLY A 30 -22.73 28.60 -72.66
C GLY A 30 -22.87 28.88 -71.16
N GLU A 31 -24.08 28.89 -70.60
CA GLU A 31 -24.30 29.16 -69.17
C GLU A 31 -24.12 27.91 -68.30
N GLY A 32 -24.01 26.71 -68.88
CA GLY A 32 -23.64 25.51 -68.14
C GLY A 32 -22.28 25.64 -67.47
N ALA A 33 -21.37 26.46 -68.03
CA ALA A 33 -20.06 26.77 -67.47
C ALA A 33 -20.13 27.54 -66.13
N LEU A 34 -21.27 28.14 -65.77
CA LEU A 34 -21.48 28.79 -64.48
C LEU A 34 -21.58 27.77 -63.33
N PHE A 35 -21.87 26.50 -63.64
CA PHE A 35 -22.02 25.42 -62.67
C PHE A 35 -20.71 24.62 -62.54
N PRO A 36 -20.46 23.99 -61.37
CA PRO A 36 -19.25 23.19 -61.17
C PRO A 36 -19.11 22.08 -62.21
N THR A 37 -17.86 21.74 -62.52
CA THR A 37 -17.54 20.52 -63.28
C THR A 37 -17.78 19.31 -62.39
N LEU A 38 -18.49 18.31 -62.90
CA LEU A 38 -18.80 17.07 -62.17
C LEU A 38 -18.02 15.91 -62.79
N ALA A 39 -17.05 15.37 -62.07
CA ALA A 39 -16.41 14.11 -62.44
C ALA A 39 -17.31 12.91 -62.06
N ALA A 40 -16.90 11.70 -62.43
CA ALA A 40 -17.64 10.49 -62.08
C ALA A 40 -17.94 10.47 -60.57
N GLY A 41 -19.24 10.44 -60.24
CA GLY A 41 -19.80 10.39 -58.90
C GLY A 41 -19.64 11.62 -58.01
N ASP A 42 -19.24 12.76 -58.59
CA ASP A 42 -19.53 14.05 -57.96
C ASP A 42 -21.00 14.42 -58.18
N TRP A 43 -21.56 15.23 -57.29
CA TRP A 43 -22.92 15.76 -57.46
C TRP A 43 -23.00 17.20 -56.98
N CYS A 44 -24.01 17.93 -57.44
CA CYS A 44 -24.42 19.20 -56.84
C CYS A 44 -25.93 19.26 -56.67
N TYR A 45 -26.39 20.07 -55.72
CA TYR A 45 -27.81 20.34 -55.53
C TYR A 45 -28.18 21.63 -56.24
N CYS A 46 -29.16 21.54 -57.12
CA CYS A 46 -29.75 22.68 -57.81
C CYS A 46 -31.19 22.86 -57.36
N VAL A 47 -31.68 24.10 -57.44
CA VAL A 47 -33.07 24.46 -57.19
C VAL A 47 -33.67 24.97 -58.49
N LEU A 48 -34.66 24.26 -58.99
CA LEU A 48 -35.51 24.71 -60.09
C LEU A 48 -36.58 25.65 -59.52
N LYS A 49 -36.84 26.78 -60.18
CA LYS A 49 -37.75 27.83 -59.71
C LYS A 49 -38.58 28.41 -60.85
N THR A 50 -39.88 28.58 -60.60
CA THR A 50 -40.77 29.31 -61.52
C THR A 50 -41.02 30.73 -61.04
N ALA A 51 -41.50 31.60 -61.94
CA ALA A 51 -41.95 32.94 -61.58
C ALA A 51 -43.12 32.94 -60.56
N SER A 52 -43.90 31.84 -60.52
CA SER A 52 -45.00 31.61 -59.58
C SER A 52 -44.55 31.03 -58.23
N LEU A 53 -43.25 31.11 -57.92
CA LEU A 53 -42.64 30.67 -56.66
C LEU A 53 -42.70 29.17 -56.39
N VAL A 54 -42.97 28.33 -57.41
CA VAL A 54 -42.78 26.88 -57.30
C VAL A 54 -41.29 26.59 -57.26
N ARG A 55 -40.86 25.71 -56.34
CA ARG A 55 -39.45 25.40 -56.10
C ARG A 55 -39.28 23.89 -55.96
N GLU A 56 -38.26 23.35 -56.60
CA GLU A 56 -37.88 21.94 -56.48
C GLU A 56 -36.38 21.81 -56.32
N VAL A 57 -35.95 21.05 -55.32
CA VAL A 57 -34.55 20.69 -55.14
C VAL A 57 -34.26 19.40 -55.91
N VAL A 58 -33.22 19.44 -56.75
CA VAL A 58 -32.78 18.31 -57.55
C VAL A 58 -31.30 18.00 -57.33
N ARG A 59 -30.94 16.71 -57.42
CA ARG A 59 -29.55 16.25 -57.32
C ARG A 59 -28.99 15.98 -58.72
N VAL A 60 -28.12 16.86 -59.18
CA VAL A 60 -27.40 16.73 -60.45
C VAL A 60 -26.17 15.86 -60.23
N THR A 61 -26.03 14.79 -61.01
CA THR A 61 -24.91 13.84 -60.89
C THR A 61 -23.98 13.85 -62.10
N ALA A 62 -24.33 14.56 -63.18
CA ALA A 62 -23.44 14.78 -64.31
C ALA A 62 -23.80 16.06 -65.07
N ARG A 63 -22.79 16.67 -65.70
CA ARG A 63 -22.92 17.81 -66.60
C ARG A 63 -22.08 17.56 -67.85
N SER A 64 -22.68 17.76 -69.03
CA SER A 64 -22.00 17.80 -70.32
C SER A 64 -22.33 19.13 -70.97
N THR A 65 -21.35 20.05 -70.97
CA THR A 65 -21.53 21.45 -71.39
C THR A 65 -22.75 22.11 -70.70
N ASP A 66 -23.85 22.29 -71.44
CA ASP A 66 -25.10 22.93 -71.01
C ASP A 66 -26.21 21.92 -70.66
N SER A 67 -25.94 20.62 -70.81
CA SER A 67 -26.86 19.55 -70.46
C SER A 67 -26.52 18.95 -69.09
N PHE A 68 -27.53 18.80 -68.25
CA PHE A 68 -27.43 18.35 -66.87
C PHE A 68 -28.24 17.07 -66.69
N THR A 69 -27.64 16.09 -66.02
CA THR A 69 -28.27 14.82 -65.64
C THR A 69 -28.62 14.87 -64.15
N ILE A 70 -29.89 14.70 -63.85
CA ILE A 70 -30.40 14.47 -62.49
C ILE A 70 -30.24 12.98 -62.20
N GLY A 71 -29.62 12.64 -61.06
CA GLY A 71 -29.45 11.24 -60.68
C GLY A 71 -30.79 10.53 -60.45
N THR A 72 -30.79 9.19 -60.48
CA THR A 72 -31.96 8.40 -60.09
C THR A 72 -32.45 8.81 -58.69
N ALA A 73 -33.76 8.97 -58.54
CA ALA A 73 -34.41 9.52 -57.34
C ALA A 73 -33.93 10.93 -56.95
N GLY A 74 -33.33 11.68 -57.87
CA GLY A 74 -32.80 13.02 -57.62
C GLY A 74 -33.80 14.16 -57.80
N ARG A 75 -35.12 13.88 -57.83
CA ARG A 75 -36.21 14.86 -58.01
C ARG A 75 -36.94 15.07 -56.68
N GLY A 76 -37.51 16.25 -56.46
CA GLY A 76 -38.35 16.54 -55.29
C GLY A 76 -37.65 16.27 -53.96
N LEU A 77 -36.43 16.77 -53.78
CA LEU A 77 -35.63 16.55 -52.57
C LEU A 77 -35.86 17.66 -51.54
N ASP A 78 -35.31 17.48 -50.34
CA ASP A 78 -35.25 18.51 -49.28
C ASP A 78 -36.61 19.14 -48.96
N GLY A 79 -37.65 18.29 -48.86
CA GLY A 79 -39.02 18.70 -48.55
C GLY A 79 -39.80 19.34 -49.71
N SER A 80 -39.21 19.46 -50.90
CA SER A 80 -39.91 19.82 -52.13
C SER A 80 -40.55 18.61 -52.80
N SER A 81 -41.43 18.84 -53.78
CA SER A 81 -42.06 17.78 -54.58
C SER A 81 -41.63 17.90 -56.04
N ALA A 82 -41.50 16.76 -56.73
CA ALA A 82 -41.21 16.76 -58.16
C ALA A 82 -42.32 17.48 -58.93
N TYR A 83 -41.98 18.58 -59.60
CA TYR A 83 -42.95 19.39 -60.33
C TYR A 83 -43.05 18.91 -61.79
N ALA A 84 -44.29 18.82 -62.29
CA ALA A 84 -44.59 18.20 -63.58
C ALA A 84 -44.48 19.17 -64.77
N SER A 85 -44.57 20.47 -64.52
CA SER A 85 -44.86 21.47 -65.55
C SER A 85 -43.77 22.55 -65.65
N TRP A 86 -42.51 22.15 -65.54
CA TRP A 86 -41.38 23.04 -65.79
C TRP A 86 -41.43 23.58 -67.22
N GLY A 87 -41.31 24.90 -67.37
CA GLY A 87 -41.35 25.61 -68.64
C GLY A 87 -39.97 26.06 -69.11
N VAL A 88 -39.87 26.37 -70.41
CA VAL A 88 -38.72 27.10 -70.96
C VAL A 88 -38.68 28.51 -70.34
N GLY A 89 -37.52 28.94 -69.87
CA GLY A 89 -37.32 30.23 -69.22
C GLY A 89 -37.53 30.25 -67.70
N ASP A 90 -37.94 29.13 -67.10
CA ASP A 90 -37.82 28.91 -65.66
C ASP A 90 -36.34 28.84 -65.25
N VAL A 91 -36.05 29.03 -63.98
CA VAL A 91 -34.68 29.26 -63.49
C VAL A 91 -34.15 28.00 -62.81
N VAL A 92 -32.87 27.71 -63.01
CA VAL A 92 -32.10 26.76 -62.22
C VAL A 92 -30.95 27.48 -61.52
N GLU A 93 -30.83 27.25 -60.22
CA GLU A 93 -29.78 27.85 -59.39
C GLU A 93 -29.08 26.79 -58.55
N LEU A 94 -27.75 26.84 -58.47
CA LEU A 94 -27.04 26.08 -57.44
C LEU A 94 -27.23 26.82 -56.12
N CYS A 95 -27.76 26.14 -55.11
CA CYS A 95 -27.97 26.71 -53.79
C CYS A 95 -27.40 25.77 -52.72
N LEU A 96 -26.94 26.33 -51.60
CA LEU A 96 -26.72 25.57 -50.38
C LEU A 96 -28.09 25.23 -49.78
N THR A 97 -28.66 24.11 -50.21
CA THR A 97 -29.91 23.57 -49.65
C THR A 97 -29.66 22.96 -48.27
N ASN A 98 -30.71 22.69 -47.50
CA ASN A 98 -30.55 22.04 -46.20
C ASN A 98 -29.97 20.63 -46.37
N LEU A 99 -30.40 19.91 -47.40
CA LEU A 99 -29.81 18.62 -47.77
C LEU A 99 -28.33 18.76 -48.19
N ALA A 100 -27.95 19.81 -48.92
CA ALA A 100 -26.55 20.07 -49.27
C ALA A 100 -25.70 20.33 -48.03
N LEU A 101 -26.23 21.08 -47.06
CA LEU A 101 -25.55 21.34 -45.79
C LEU A 101 -25.43 20.06 -44.96
N LEU A 102 -26.48 19.25 -44.88
CA LEU A 102 -26.46 17.99 -44.14
C LEU A 102 -25.49 16.98 -44.76
N ASP A 103 -25.46 16.84 -46.09
CA ASP A 103 -24.49 15.98 -46.79
C ASP A 103 -23.05 16.48 -46.57
N ALA A 104 -22.83 17.80 -46.55
CA ALA A 104 -21.51 18.37 -46.27
C ALA A 104 -21.06 18.13 -44.81
N LEU A 105 -21.99 18.16 -43.86
CA LEU A 105 -21.72 17.93 -42.44
C LEU A 105 -21.63 16.44 -42.08
N ALA A 106 -22.31 15.57 -42.82
CA ALA A 106 -22.21 14.12 -42.64
C ALA A 106 -20.82 13.55 -42.97
N ASP A 107 -19.99 14.31 -43.70
CA ASP A 107 -18.62 13.92 -44.07
C ASP A 107 -17.58 14.26 -42.99
N SER A 108 -17.89 15.18 -42.06
CA SER A 108 -17.01 15.52 -40.93
C SER A 108 -17.08 14.47 -39.82
N GLY A 109 -16.43 13.33 -40.03
CA GLY A 109 -16.37 12.24 -39.05
C GLY A 109 -16.09 10.84 -39.60
N ARG A 110 -15.71 10.71 -40.88
CA ARG A 110 -15.47 9.39 -41.48
C ARG A 110 -14.12 8.83 -41.06
N TRP A 111 -14.15 7.58 -40.59
CA TRP A 111 -12.96 6.76 -40.38
C TRP A 111 -12.35 6.37 -41.72
N VAL A 112 -11.10 6.78 -41.94
CA VAL A 112 -10.31 6.41 -43.12
C VAL A 112 -9.32 5.31 -42.76
N ALA A 113 -9.08 4.35 -43.66
CA ALA A 113 -8.04 3.35 -43.45
C ALA A 113 -6.64 3.98 -43.61
N ALA A 114 -5.73 3.67 -42.70
CA ALA A 114 -4.34 4.10 -42.80
C ALA A 114 -3.65 3.44 -44.00
N GLY A 115 -2.90 4.24 -44.75
CA GLY A 115 -1.81 3.78 -45.61
C GLY A 115 -0.45 3.93 -44.91
N GLY A 116 0.63 3.75 -45.66
CA GLY A 116 1.99 3.92 -45.17
C GLY A 116 2.51 2.76 -44.32
N THR A 117 3.36 3.06 -43.33
CA THR A 117 3.99 2.09 -42.42
C THR A 117 3.51 2.30 -40.98
N ALA A 118 3.97 1.44 -40.06
CA ALA A 118 3.70 1.55 -38.61
C ALA A 118 4.02 2.94 -38.00
N ASP A 119 5.08 3.60 -38.48
CA ASP A 119 5.59 4.86 -37.92
C ASP A 119 5.59 6.03 -38.93
N ALA A 120 5.11 5.78 -40.16
CA ALA A 120 4.84 6.81 -41.16
C ALA A 120 3.44 6.59 -41.73
N ILE A 121 2.45 7.04 -40.97
CA ILE A 121 1.03 6.79 -41.23
C ILE A 121 0.50 7.84 -42.21
N THR A 122 -0.23 7.40 -43.23
CA THR A 122 -0.93 8.29 -44.16
C THR A 122 -2.42 7.99 -44.16
N ALA A 123 -3.27 8.94 -44.56
CA ALA A 123 -4.69 8.71 -44.78
C ALA A 123 -5.20 9.62 -45.88
N ASN A 124 -6.04 9.10 -46.77
CA ASN A 124 -6.67 9.88 -47.84
C ASN A 124 -8.15 10.07 -47.50
N TYR A 125 -8.49 11.27 -47.03
CA TYR A 125 -9.86 11.69 -46.76
C TYR A 125 -10.59 12.05 -48.05
N THR A 126 -11.91 12.12 -47.97
CA THR A 126 -12.74 12.63 -49.05
C THR A 126 -13.87 13.40 -48.37
N PRO A 127 -14.00 14.72 -48.62
CA PRO A 127 -13.07 15.54 -49.40
C PRO A 127 -11.67 15.60 -48.79
N ASP A 128 -10.66 15.79 -49.63
CA ASP A 128 -9.26 15.94 -49.22
C ASP A 128 -9.09 17.17 -48.31
N ILE A 129 -8.22 17.04 -47.32
CA ILE A 129 -7.77 18.12 -46.45
C ILE A 129 -6.66 18.88 -47.19
N TYR A 130 -6.88 20.16 -47.49
CA TYR A 130 -5.92 20.99 -48.23
C TYR A 130 -4.99 21.82 -47.33
N ALA A 131 -5.35 22.01 -46.06
CA ALA A 131 -4.54 22.73 -45.07
C ALA A 131 -4.88 22.27 -43.66
N LEU A 132 -3.86 22.20 -42.80
CA LEU A 132 -4.05 21.89 -41.38
C LEU A 132 -4.37 23.16 -40.59
N VAL A 133 -5.45 23.12 -39.81
CA VAL A 133 -5.84 24.19 -38.88
C VAL A 133 -5.75 23.72 -37.44
N ASP A 134 -5.52 24.65 -36.51
CA ASP A 134 -5.40 24.30 -35.09
C ASP A 134 -6.67 23.63 -34.57
N GLY A 135 -6.49 22.57 -33.76
CA GLY A 135 -7.60 21.79 -33.21
C GLY A 135 -8.27 20.84 -34.20
N GLN A 136 -7.83 20.77 -35.46
CA GLN A 136 -8.42 19.88 -36.46
C GLN A 136 -8.34 18.41 -36.02
N LEU A 137 -9.48 17.71 -36.08
CA LEU A 137 -9.56 16.29 -35.80
C LEU A 137 -9.44 15.46 -37.07
N CYS A 138 -8.71 14.35 -36.98
CA CYS A 138 -8.58 13.34 -38.01
C CYS A 138 -8.86 11.96 -37.39
N PHE A 139 -9.72 11.19 -38.05
CA PHE A 139 -10.11 9.85 -37.64
C PHE A 139 -9.50 8.84 -38.61
N VAL A 140 -8.56 8.02 -38.14
CA VAL A 140 -7.84 7.07 -38.99
C VAL A 140 -7.77 5.70 -38.33
N ARG A 141 -8.03 4.62 -39.07
CA ARG A 141 -7.89 3.24 -38.61
C ARG A 141 -6.49 2.75 -38.95
N ALA A 142 -5.65 2.55 -37.93
CA ALA A 142 -4.26 2.13 -38.08
C ALA A 142 -4.14 0.75 -38.76
N GLY A 143 -3.08 0.57 -39.55
CA GLY A 143 -2.74 -0.70 -40.19
C GLY A 143 -1.74 -1.57 -39.40
N ALA A 144 -0.98 -0.97 -38.48
CA ALA A 144 0.04 -1.64 -37.70
C ALA A 144 0.25 -0.93 -36.35
N ALA A 145 0.96 -1.58 -35.43
CA ALA A 145 1.34 -0.99 -34.16
C ALA A 145 2.58 -0.13 -34.36
N ASN A 146 2.66 1.04 -33.72
CA ASN A 146 3.87 1.87 -33.82
C ASN A 146 5.07 1.14 -33.19
N ALA A 147 6.21 1.13 -33.87
CA ALA A 147 7.43 0.50 -33.38
C ALA A 147 8.38 1.50 -32.71
N THR A 148 8.16 2.80 -32.91
CA THR A 148 9.03 3.87 -32.43
C THR A 148 8.29 4.84 -31.50
N ALA A 149 9.06 5.74 -30.88
CA ALA A 149 8.53 6.78 -30.02
C ALA A 149 8.02 8.03 -30.77
N THR A 150 8.29 8.12 -32.07
CA THR A 150 7.99 9.30 -32.90
C THR A 150 7.29 8.91 -34.21
N PRO A 151 6.19 8.15 -34.17
CA PRO A 151 5.43 7.90 -35.38
C PRO A 151 4.87 9.21 -35.94
N THR A 152 4.70 9.29 -37.25
CA THR A 152 4.21 10.49 -37.93
C THR A 152 2.88 10.24 -38.63
N PHE A 153 2.11 11.30 -38.83
CA PHE A 153 0.86 11.27 -39.60
C PHE A 153 0.84 12.37 -40.67
N ALA A 154 0.49 11.97 -41.89
CA ALA A 154 0.32 12.83 -43.07
C ALA A 154 -1.05 12.58 -43.73
N PRO A 155 -2.07 13.41 -43.45
CA PRO A 155 -3.34 13.34 -44.16
C PRO A 155 -3.23 13.95 -45.57
N ASP A 156 -3.85 13.31 -46.56
CA ASP A 156 -4.03 13.82 -47.93
C ASP A 156 -2.76 14.30 -48.64
N GLY A 157 -1.63 13.66 -48.34
CA GLY A 157 -0.32 14.03 -48.90
C GLY A 157 0.26 15.34 -48.36
N LEU A 158 -0.34 15.93 -47.31
CA LEU A 158 0.24 17.05 -46.58
C LEU A 158 1.51 16.64 -45.81
N THR A 159 2.24 17.64 -45.31
CA THR A 159 3.46 17.43 -44.51
C THR A 159 3.19 16.50 -43.33
N ALA A 160 4.06 15.50 -43.15
CA ALA A 160 4.03 14.60 -42.02
C ALA A 160 4.48 15.30 -40.74
N TYR A 161 3.70 15.18 -39.67
CA TYR A 161 4.07 15.66 -38.34
C TYR A 161 4.04 14.52 -37.32
N THR A 162 4.86 14.64 -36.29
CA THR A 162 4.95 13.65 -35.21
C THR A 162 3.66 13.55 -34.43
N ILE A 163 3.27 12.33 -34.08
CA ILE A 163 2.17 12.03 -33.16
C ILE A 163 2.73 12.02 -31.73
N THR A 164 2.03 12.64 -30.79
CA THR A 164 2.38 12.77 -29.37
C THR A 164 1.19 12.44 -28.47
N LEU A 165 1.45 12.35 -27.15
CA LEU A 165 0.48 12.13 -26.09
C LEU A 165 0.57 13.24 -25.03
N ASP A 166 -0.45 13.37 -24.18
CA ASP A 166 -0.45 14.15 -22.93
C ASP A 166 0.23 15.55 -23.02
N GLY A 167 -0.02 16.30 -24.08
CA GLY A 167 0.54 17.63 -24.27
C GLY A 167 1.98 17.64 -24.80
N GLY A 168 2.42 16.57 -25.46
CA GLY A 168 3.69 16.53 -26.19
C GLY A 168 4.64 15.39 -25.86
N ALA A 169 4.26 14.49 -24.98
CA ALA A 169 5.04 13.30 -24.67
C ALA A 169 5.20 12.41 -25.91
N ALA A 170 6.36 11.80 -26.05
CA ALA A 170 6.62 10.82 -27.09
C ALA A 170 5.75 9.58 -26.89
N LEU A 171 5.43 8.88 -27.99
CA LEU A 171 4.77 7.58 -27.88
C LEU A 171 5.75 6.54 -27.34
N SER A 172 5.20 5.44 -26.87
CA SER A 172 5.91 4.19 -26.66
C SER A 172 5.45 3.18 -27.70
N PRO A 173 6.32 2.23 -28.10
CA PRO A 173 5.93 1.15 -29.02
C PRO A 173 4.66 0.45 -28.54
N GLY A 174 3.68 0.32 -29.43
CA GLY A 174 2.38 -0.30 -29.14
C GLY A 174 1.30 0.61 -28.54
N ASN A 175 1.55 1.90 -28.29
CA ASN A 175 0.48 2.85 -27.92
C ASN A 175 -0.57 2.99 -29.03
N ILE A 176 -0.15 2.86 -30.29
CA ILE A 176 -1.00 2.49 -31.41
C ILE A 176 -1.04 0.96 -31.44
N ALA A 177 -2.23 0.38 -31.25
CA ALA A 177 -2.39 -1.04 -30.93
C ALA A 177 -2.00 -2.04 -32.01
N GLY A 178 -2.06 -1.65 -33.28
CA GLY A 178 -2.11 -2.60 -34.39
C GLY A 178 -3.17 -2.27 -35.42
N ALA A 179 -3.29 -3.18 -36.40
CA ALA A 179 -4.37 -3.17 -37.38
C ALA A 179 -5.74 -3.05 -36.69
N GLY A 180 -6.55 -2.11 -37.14
CA GLY A 180 -7.89 -1.90 -36.62
C GLY A 180 -7.99 -0.91 -35.46
N HIS A 181 -6.87 -0.38 -34.93
CA HIS A 181 -6.93 0.67 -33.92
C HIS A 181 -7.48 1.97 -34.51
N GLU A 182 -8.61 2.43 -33.98
CA GLU A 182 -9.26 3.68 -34.41
C GLU A 182 -8.61 4.87 -33.72
N LEU A 183 -7.73 5.60 -34.40
CA LEU A 183 -6.99 6.74 -33.86
C LEU A 183 -7.80 8.05 -33.99
N ILE A 184 -7.91 8.76 -32.87
CA ILE A 184 -8.41 10.13 -32.84
C ILE A 184 -7.21 11.07 -32.70
N LEU A 185 -6.87 11.74 -33.81
CA LEU A 185 -5.72 12.65 -33.88
C LEU A 185 -6.19 14.09 -33.91
N ARG A 186 -5.61 14.95 -33.07
CA ARG A 186 -5.87 16.39 -33.06
C ARG A 186 -4.62 17.17 -33.46
N TYR A 187 -4.71 18.02 -34.48
CA TYR A 187 -3.59 18.87 -34.87
C TYR A 187 -3.40 20.01 -33.86
N ASN A 188 -2.14 20.27 -33.49
CA ASN A 188 -1.73 21.43 -32.71
C ASN A 188 -0.82 22.30 -33.60
N LEU A 189 -1.32 23.46 -34.01
CA LEU A 189 -0.61 24.36 -34.91
C LEU A 189 0.58 25.03 -34.22
N ALA A 190 0.45 25.39 -32.95
CA ALA A 190 1.49 26.10 -32.20
C ALA A 190 2.79 25.29 -32.03
N ASN A 191 2.67 23.97 -31.94
CA ASN A 191 3.80 23.05 -31.74
C ASN A 191 4.03 22.12 -32.94
N THR A 192 3.29 22.30 -34.04
CA THR A 192 3.39 21.54 -35.31
C THR A 192 3.45 20.03 -35.09
N ARG A 193 2.41 19.47 -34.46
CA ARG A 193 2.33 18.04 -34.11
C ARG A 193 0.88 17.55 -34.04
N TRP A 194 0.71 16.23 -34.07
CA TRP A 194 -0.55 15.55 -33.81
C TRP A 194 -0.62 15.06 -32.37
N GLU A 195 -1.78 15.18 -31.74
CA GLU A 195 -2.04 14.61 -30.43
C GLU A 195 -2.96 13.40 -30.56
N LEU A 196 -2.52 12.22 -30.13
CA LEU A 196 -3.35 11.02 -30.07
C LEU A 196 -4.18 11.03 -28.79
N LEU A 197 -5.50 11.12 -28.94
CA LEU A 197 -6.42 11.30 -27.82
C LEU A 197 -6.88 9.98 -27.18
N ASN A 198 -6.60 8.85 -27.83
CA ASN A 198 -7.03 7.52 -27.37
C ASN A 198 -5.93 6.45 -27.56
N PRO A 199 -4.77 6.59 -26.91
CA PRO A 199 -3.77 5.53 -26.92
C PRO A 199 -4.31 4.25 -26.27
N LYS A 200 -3.91 3.07 -26.76
CA LYS A 200 -4.30 1.77 -26.18
C LYS A 200 -3.80 1.58 -24.75
N THR A 201 -2.66 2.17 -24.45
CA THR A 201 -2.01 2.16 -23.14
C THR A 201 -1.55 3.57 -22.83
N LYS A 202 -1.98 4.14 -21.69
CA LYS A 202 -1.38 5.35 -21.13
C LYS A 202 -0.14 4.96 -20.31
N ILE A 203 0.85 5.84 -20.24
CA ILE A 203 2.02 5.63 -19.36
C ILE A 203 1.51 5.52 -17.91
N GLY A 204 1.82 4.41 -17.24
CA GLY A 204 1.53 4.21 -15.81
C GLY A 204 0.28 3.42 -15.43
N ASP A 205 -0.56 2.98 -16.38
CA ASP A 205 -1.86 2.34 -16.06
C ASP A 205 -1.83 0.82 -15.85
N THR A 206 -0.74 0.12 -16.15
CA THR A 206 -0.68 -1.35 -16.11
C THR A 206 0.36 -1.89 -15.13
N ILE A 207 0.04 -3.01 -14.49
CA ILE A 207 1.02 -3.84 -13.75
C ILE A 207 2.15 -4.22 -14.71
N PHE A 208 3.42 -4.09 -14.28
CA PHE A 208 4.57 -4.45 -15.09
C PHE A 208 4.60 -5.96 -15.38
N PRO A 209 4.82 -6.38 -16.63
CA PRO A 209 4.75 -7.79 -17.01
C PRO A 209 6.08 -8.50 -16.68
N VAL A 210 6.09 -9.27 -15.59
CA VAL A 210 7.25 -10.06 -15.17
C VAL A 210 6.97 -11.56 -15.24
N THR A 211 8.02 -12.34 -15.49
CA THR A 211 7.96 -13.81 -15.53
C THR A 211 9.16 -14.41 -14.78
N ALA A 212 9.01 -15.64 -14.32
CA ALA A 212 10.05 -16.42 -13.67
C ALA A 212 10.01 -17.84 -14.24
N GLU A 213 11.05 -18.23 -14.97
CA GLU A 213 11.13 -19.51 -15.68
C GLU A 213 12.29 -20.33 -15.13
N LEU A 214 12.11 -21.65 -15.02
CA LEU A 214 13.09 -22.55 -14.42
C LEU A 214 13.73 -23.42 -15.48
N ALA A 215 15.05 -23.57 -15.42
CA ALA A 215 15.80 -24.49 -16.27
C ALA A 215 17.14 -24.85 -15.60
N ALA A 216 17.51 -26.13 -15.64
CA ALA A 216 18.81 -26.63 -15.14
C ALA A 216 19.15 -26.10 -13.72
N ASP A 217 18.18 -26.19 -12.81
CA ASP A 217 18.28 -25.73 -11.42
C ASP A 217 18.58 -24.22 -11.23
N ALA A 218 18.37 -23.43 -12.28
CA ALA A 218 18.46 -21.97 -12.29
C ALA A 218 17.09 -21.34 -12.56
N MET A 219 16.91 -20.08 -12.12
CA MET A 219 15.70 -19.30 -12.38
C MET A 219 16.03 -18.07 -13.23
N THR A 220 15.37 -17.96 -14.38
CA THR A 220 15.43 -16.79 -15.25
C THR A 220 14.27 -15.86 -14.93
N LEU A 221 14.61 -14.64 -14.49
CA LEU A 221 13.67 -13.56 -14.23
C LEU A 221 13.64 -12.64 -15.45
N THR A 222 12.44 -12.38 -15.99
CA THR A 222 12.30 -11.61 -17.23
C THR A 222 11.24 -10.53 -17.07
N LEU A 223 11.58 -9.32 -17.52
CA LEU A 223 10.68 -8.20 -17.74
C LEU A 223 10.33 -8.19 -19.23
N LYS A 224 9.04 -8.31 -19.54
CA LYS A 224 8.52 -8.26 -20.91
C LYS A 224 8.43 -6.80 -21.39
N PRO A 225 8.25 -6.55 -22.70
CA PRO A 225 8.15 -5.19 -23.23
C PRO A 225 7.16 -4.31 -22.47
N CYS A 226 7.64 -3.16 -22.01
CA CYS A 226 6.88 -2.20 -21.21
C CYS A 226 7.54 -0.82 -21.22
N VAL A 227 6.91 0.14 -20.54
CA VAL A 227 7.44 1.49 -20.34
C VAL A 227 7.69 1.70 -18.86
N LEU A 228 8.86 2.25 -18.51
CA LEU A 228 9.26 2.50 -17.13
C LEU A 228 9.70 3.96 -16.99
N ASP A 229 9.31 4.59 -15.89
CA ASP A 229 9.86 5.86 -15.47
C ASP A 229 10.88 5.64 -14.36
N PHE A 230 12.05 6.24 -14.52
CA PHE A 230 13.11 6.24 -13.52
C PHE A 230 13.29 7.63 -12.96
N ARG A 231 13.67 7.72 -11.69
CA ARG A 231 14.23 8.99 -11.17
C ARG A 231 15.40 9.43 -12.04
N SER A 232 15.59 10.73 -12.18
CA SER A 232 16.85 11.24 -12.75
C SER A 232 18.04 10.81 -11.87
N PRO A 233 19.19 10.42 -12.45
CA PRO A 233 20.43 10.21 -11.71
C PRO A 233 20.84 11.45 -10.91
N THR A 234 20.59 12.62 -11.48
CA THR A 234 20.90 13.93 -10.89
C THR A 234 19.60 14.69 -10.62
N LEU A 235 19.27 14.91 -9.35
CA LEU A 235 18.05 15.62 -8.95
C LEU A 235 18.21 17.15 -8.99
N THR A 236 18.44 17.71 -10.17
CA THR A 236 18.27 19.16 -10.38
C THR A 236 16.82 19.54 -10.65
N THR A 237 16.00 18.57 -11.08
CA THR A 237 14.54 18.68 -11.24
C THR A 237 13.88 17.35 -10.86
N GLY A 238 12.59 17.35 -10.55
CA GLY A 238 11.80 16.14 -10.25
C GLY A 238 11.28 15.41 -11.48
N VAL A 239 11.81 15.71 -12.67
CA VAL A 239 11.35 15.11 -13.95
C VAL A 239 11.90 13.69 -14.08
N PRO A 240 11.05 12.66 -14.24
CA PRO A 240 11.51 11.29 -14.48
C PRO A 240 12.12 11.10 -15.88
N ASN A 241 13.01 10.12 -16.01
CA ASN A 241 13.50 9.62 -17.29
C ASN A 241 12.65 8.41 -17.72
N THR A 242 11.89 8.55 -18.79
CA THR A 242 11.09 7.45 -19.37
C THR A 242 11.95 6.56 -20.26
N ARG A 243 11.80 5.24 -20.10
CA ARG A 243 12.50 4.21 -20.88
C ARG A 243 11.51 3.22 -21.47
N ASN A 244 11.73 2.91 -22.75
CA ASN A 244 10.96 1.90 -23.48
C ASN A 244 11.75 0.59 -23.52
N VAL A 245 11.19 -0.44 -22.90
CA VAL A 245 11.68 -1.81 -23.01
C VAL A 245 10.99 -2.43 -24.23
N THR A 246 11.73 -2.59 -25.33
CA THR A 246 11.21 -3.05 -26.63
C THR A 246 11.31 -4.55 -26.84
N ALA A 247 12.09 -5.24 -26.00
CA ALA A 247 12.32 -6.67 -26.02
C ALA A 247 12.46 -7.20 -24.59
N ASP A 248 12.37 -8.52 -24.43
CA ASP A 248 12.57 -9.18 -23.14
C ASP A 248 13.95 -8.80 -22.55
N VAL A 249 13.94 -8.30 -21.31
CA VAL A 249 15.16 -8.07 -20.52
C VAL A 249 15.17 -9.11 -19.41
N ALA A 250 16.26 -9.86 -19.30
CA ALA A 250 16.34 -10.99 -18.39
C ALA A 250 17.61 -10.94 -17.51
N THR A 251 17.50 -11.54 -16.33
CA THR A 251 18.63 -11.89 -15.46
C THR A 251 18.42 -13.30 -14.95
N VAL A 252 19.52 -14.01 -14.65
CA VAL A 252 19.48 -15.40 -14.20
C VAL A 252 19.99 -15.47 -12.77
N ILE A 253 19.24 -16.13 -11.90
CA ILE A 253 19.76 -16.65 -10.65
C ILE A 253 20.32 -18.03 -10.96
N SER A 254 21.65 -18.15 -10.96
CA SER A 254 22.31 -19.36 -11.39
C SER A 254 22.13 -20.50 -10.39
N SER A 255 22.23 -21.74 -10.88
CA SER A 255 22.27 -22.92 -10.02
C SER A 255 23.45 -22.81 -9.04
N GLY A 256 23.19 -23.01 -7.76
CA GLY A 256 24.16 -22.82 -6.68
C GLY A 256 24.06 -21.46 -5.98
N SER A 257 23.57 -20.40 -6.65
CA SER A 257 23.43 -19.09 -6.02
C SER A 257 22.26 -19.09 -5.05
N THR A 258 22.56 -18.99 -3.76
CA THR A 258 21.53 -19.08 -2.72
C THR A 258 20.74 -17.80 -2.57
N GLY A 259 21.31 -16.64 -2.91
CA GLY A 259 20.74 -15.32 -2.61
C GLY A 259 20.46 -15.12 -1.12
N GLY A 260 21.06 -15.91 -0.24
CA GLY A 260 20.75 -15.94 1.20
C GLY A 260 19.42 -16.61 1.55
N THR A 261 18.86 -17.43 0.65
CA THR A 261 17.69 -18.26 0.95
C THR A 261 18.06 -19.43 1.87
N THR A 262 17.06 -20.00 2.53
CA THR A 262 17.20 -21.17 3.40
C THR A 262 16.37 -22.31 2.84
N SER A 263 16.91 -23.53 2.87
CA SER A 263 16.23 -24.75 2.42
C SER A 263 14.86 -24.90 3.07
N ALA A 264 13.84 -25.23 2.27
CA ALA A 264 12.44 -25.40 2.65
C ALA A 264 11.76 -24.15 3.26
N VAL A 265 12.34 -22.96 3.11
CA VAL A 265 11.74 -21.69 3.56
C VAL A 265 11.37 -20.83 2.35
N ALA A 266 10.13 -20.33 2.36
CA ALA A 266 9.65 -19.40 1.33
C ALA A 266 10.43 -18.08 1.40
N SER A 267 10.96 -17.66 0.27
CA SER A 267 11.77 -16.45 0.11
C SER A 267 11.15 -15.54 -0.94
N LYS A 268 11.15 -14.22 -0.69
CA LYS A 268 10.62 -13.23 -1.62
C LYS A 268 11.78 -12.59 -2.37
N ILE A 269 11.87 -12.91 -3.66
CA ILE A 269 12.86 -12.36 -4.57
C ILE A 269 12.26 -11.14 -5.27
N MET A 270 12.84 -9.98 -5.02
CA MET A 270 12.42 -8.72 -5.64
C MET A 270 13.06 -8.58 -7.02
N LEU A 271 12.31 -8.07 -7.99
CA LEU A 271 12.79 -7.75 -9.34
C LEU A 271 12.89 -6.23 -9.49
N LEU A 272 14.06 -5.77 -9.93
CA LEU A 272 14.37 -4.37 -10.11
C LEU A 272 14.81 -4.15 -11.55
N ALA A 273 14.19 -3.21 -12.24
CA ALA A 273 14.76 -2.65 -13.45
C ALA A 273 15.77 -1.58 -13.05
N ILE A 274 16.91 -1.51 -13.74
CA ILE A 274 17.95 -0.49 -13.53
C ILE A 274 18.21 0.27 -14.83
N ASP A 275 18.38 1.59 -14.74
CA ASP A 275 18.71 2.44 -15.88
C ASP A 275 20.22 2.67 -15.96
N ASN A 276 20.89 1.90 -16.80
CA ASN A 276 22.30 2.06 -17.11
C ASN A 276 22.46 3.04 -18.28
N ALA A 277 22.40 4.33 -17.97
CA ALA A 277 22.63 5.43 -18.92
C ALA A 277 21.78 5.34 -20.22
N GLY A 278 20.52 4.92 -20.11
CA GLY A 278 19.60 4.75 -21.23
C GLY A 278 19.24 3.31 -21.54
N THR A 279 20.03 2.35 -21.08
CA THR A 279 19.78 0.92 -21.29
C THR A 279 19.15 0.33 -20.04
N VAL A 280 17.95 -0.24 -20.19
CA VAL A 280 17.29 -0.95 -19.09
C VAL A 280 17.89 -2.34 -18.96
N GLU A 281 18.32 -2.67 -17.75
CA GLU A 281 18.79 -4.01 -17.36
C GLU A 281 17.97 -4.51 -16.16
N LEU A 282 18.06 -5.81 -15.86
CA LEU A 282 17.42 -6.40 -14.67
C LEU A 282 18.41 -6.71 -13.56
N ALA A 283 17.93 -6.50 -12.35
CA ALA A 283 18.58 -6.84 -11.10
C ALA A 283 17.59 -7.52 -10.15
N TRP A 284 18.11 -8.21 -9.13
CA TRP A 284 17.30 -8.93 -8.16
C TRP A 284 17.94 -8.92 -6.76
N CYS A 285 17.13 -9.11 -5.72
CA CYS A 285 17.60 -9.29 -4.35
C CYS A 285 16.59 -10.07 -3.50
N ASN A 286 17.03 -10.58 -2.34
CA ASN A 286 16.24 -11.44 -1.44
C ASN A 286 16.01 -10.83 -0.04
N SER A 287 16.32 -9.55 0.17
CA SER A 287 16.20 -8.89 1.48
C SER A 287 15.22 -7.73 1.47
N SER A 288 14.70 -7.40 2.65
CA SER A 288 14.01 -6.15 2.99
C SER A 288 14.98 -4.95 2.95
N LEU A 289 15.60 -4.73 1.79
CA LEU A 289 16.32 -3.51 1.48
C LEU A 289 15.32 -2.35 1.34
N VAL A 290 15.78 -1.13 1.61
CA VAL A 290 14.96 0.07 1.37
C VAL A 290 14.90 0.31 -0.15
N LEU A 291 13.80 -0.12 -0.77
CA LEU A 291 13.56 -0.02 -2.21
C LEU A 291 12.49 1.06 -2.51
N ASP A 292 12.67 2.24 -1.93
CA ASP A 292 11.73 3.37 -2.05
C ASP A 292 11.92 4.20 -3.33
N GLU A 293 12.87 3.80 -4.18
CA GLU A 293 13.21 4.42 -5.47
C GLU A 293 13.69 5.88 -5.35
N THR A 294 14.01 6.34 -4.12
CA THR A 294 14.50 7.69 -3.86
C THR A 294 16.03 7.80 -3.93
N ALA A 295 16.74 6.68 -3.86
CA ALA A 295 18.20 6.60 -3.96
C ALA A 295 18.66 5.98 -5.28
N LEU A 296 19.95 6.13 -5.59
CA LEU A 296 20.62 5.31 -6.61
C LEU A 296 21.13 4.03 -5.94
N ILE A 297 21.17 2.93 -6.70
CA ILE A 297 21.69 1.65 -6.19
C ILE A 297 22.95 1.25 -6.94
N SER A 298 23.74 0.39 -6.29
CA SER A 298 24.82 -0.35 -6.93
C SER A 298 24.51 -1.83 -6.84
N THR A 299 24.92 -2.59 -7.86
CA THR A 299 24.69 -4.03 -7.95
C THR A 299 26.02 -4.77 -8.06
N THR A 300 26.05 -5.99 -7.53
CA THR A 300 27.17 -6.91 -7.75
C THR A 300 26.83 -7.82 -8.92
N ALA A 301 27.83 -8.21 -9.72
CA ALA A 301 27.60 -9.20 -10.75
C ALA A 301 27.15 -10.53 -10.09
N GLU A 302 26.17 -11.21 -10.67
CA GLU A 302 25.66 -12.48 -10.13
C GLU A 302 26.77 -13.55 -10.02
N GLY A 303 27.80 -13.44 -10.88
CA GLY A 303 29.06 -14.14 -10.71
C GLY A 303 29.05 -15.61 -11.12
N GLY A 304 27.91 -16.14 -11.57
CA GLY A 304 27.76 -17.54 -11.97
C GLY A 304 27.57 -18.48 -10.79
N ALA A 305 27.57 -19.78 -11.08
CA ALA A 305 27.07 -20.84 -10.22
C ALA A 305 27.59 -20.79 -8.77
N GLY A 306 26.82 -20.17 -7.86
CA GLY A 306 27.14 -20.10 -6.43
C GLY A 306 27.94 -18.89 -5.97
N ALA A 307 27.98 -17.79 -6.72
CA ALA A 307 28.66 -16.57 -6.29
C ALA A 307 27.73 -15.55 -5.60
N ALA A 308 26.41 -15.61 -5.84
CA ALA A 308 25.44 -14.68 -5.30
C ALA A 308 24.71 -15.26 -4.07
N ASP A 309 25.34 -15.17 -2.89
CA ASP A 309 24.87 -15.85 -1.67
C ASP A 309 24.38 -14.95 -0.52
N SER A 310 24.56 -13.64 -0.63
CA SER A 310 24.09 -12.71 0.39
C SER A 310 22.68 -12.21 0.08
N ALA A 311 21.79 -12.26 1.07
CA ALA A 311 20.47 -11.63 0.97
C ALA A 311 20.55 -10.09 0.92
N ALA A 312 21.60 -9.50 1.50
CA ALA A 312 21.74 -8.04 1.65
C ALA A 312 22.32 -7.33 0.40
N VAL A 313 22.55 -8.06 -0.69
CA VAL A 313 23.17 -7.54 -1.91
C VAL A 313 22.15 -7.57 -3.04
N ILE A 314 22.19 -6.56 -3.90
CA ILE A 314 21.45 -6.52 -5.16
C ILE A 314 22.37 -7.08 -6.25
N TYR A 315 21.91 -8.07 -6.99
CA TYR A 315 22.65 -8.72 -8.06
C TYR A 315 22.09 -8.36 -9.42
N SER A 316 22.96 -8.27 -10.43
CA SER A 316 22.60 -8.18 -11.85
C SER A 316 23.59 -8.98 -12.69
N THR A 317 23.29 -9.21 -13.97
CA THR A 317 24.21 -9.95 -14.85
C THR A 317 25.60 -9.33 -14.91
N THR A 318 25.66 -8.00 -15.03
CA THR A 318 26.89 -7.21 -14.95
C THR A 318 26.78 -6.23 -13.79
N ALA A 319 27.83 -6.08 -12.98
CA ALA A 319 27.84 -5.13 -11.87
C ALA A 319 27.62 -3.68 -12.34
N ARG A 320 26.80 -2.93 -11.61
CA ARG A 320 26.49 -1.52 -11.87
C ARG A 320 26.75 -0.67 -10.66
N SER A 321 27.08 0.59 -10.89
CA SER A 321 27.30 1.56 -9.81
C SER A 321 26.43 2.78 -10.02
N ASN A 322 25.75 3.21 -8.95
CA ASN A 322 24.98 4.44 -8.88
C ASN A 322 23.95 4.60 -10.02
N VAL A 323 23.18 3.54 -10.28
CA VAL A 323 22.12 3.56 -11.29
C VAL A 323 20.75 3.84 -10.66
N PRO A 324 19.88 4.62 -11.32
CA PRO A 324 18.46 4.66 -10.98
C PRO A 324 17.83 3.27 -11.09
N PHE A 325 16.79 3.02 -10.31
CA PHE A 325 16.05 1.77 -10.36
C PHE A 325 14.54 1.97 -10.22
N ARG A 326 13.80 0.95 -10.63
CA ARG A 326 12.35 0.82 -10.46
C ARG A 326 12.04 -0.60 -10.00
N VAL A 327 11.18 -0.75 -9.01
CA VAL A 327 10.71 -2.07 -8.57
C VAL A 327 9.62 -2.54 -9.54
N VAL A 328 9.88 -3.63 -10.26
CA VAL A 328 8.99 -4.12 -11.34
C VAL A 328 8.19 -5.36 -10.97
N GLY A 329 8.61 -6.11 -9.96
CA GLY A 329 7.86 -7.26 -9.49
C GLY A 329 8.50 -7.96 -8.30
N TYR A 330 7.92 -9.10 -7.93
CA TYR A 330 8.53 -10.06 -7.02
C TYR A 330 8.10 -11.50 -7.35
N VAL A 331 8.89 -12.43 -6.83
CA VAL A 331 8.67 -13.88 -6.94
C VAL A 331 8.75 -14.49 -5.55
N ASN A 332 7.75 -15.26 -5.15
CA ASN A 332 7.82 -16.07 -3.93
C ASN A 332 8.29 -17.49 -4.31
N SER A 333 9.48 -17.86 -3.85
CA SER A 333 10.12 -19.14 -4.16
C SER A 333 10.40 -19.93 -2.89
N THR A 334 10.07 -21.22 -2.90
CA THR A 334 10.46 -22.18 -1.85
C THR A 334 11.32 -23.26 -2.49
N GLN A 335 12.58 -23.36 -2.11
CA GLN A 335 13.52 -24.33 -2.68
C GLN A 335 13.68 -25.52 -1.73
N THR A 336 13.81 -26.75 -2.24
CA THR A 336 14.08 -27.92 -1.38
C THR A 336 15.45 -27.79 -0.73
N THR A 337 16.42 -27.36 -1.52
CA THR A 337 17.79 -27.06 -1.12
C THR A 337 18.10 -25.64 -1.59
N ALA A 338 18.54 -24.78 -0.68
CA ALA A 338 18.92 -23.41 -1.01
C ALA A 338 19.91 -23.38 -2.20
N GLY A 339 19.66 -22.50 -3.16
CA GLY A 339 20.45 -22.37 -4.39
C GLY A 339 20.11 -23.37 -5.49
N THR A 340 19.19 -24.31 -5.26
CA THR A 340 18.64 -25.20 -6.31
C THR A 340 17.27 -24.69 -6.75
N TRP A 341 17.23 -23.91 -7.83
CA TRP A 341 16.03 -23.24 -8.32
C TRP A 341 15.23 -24.16 -9.27
N ALA A 342 14.76 -25.29 -8.75
CA ALA A 342 14.03 -26.31 -9.51
C ALA A 342 12.52 -26.34 -9.24
N GLN A 343 12.06 -25.69 -8.17
CA GLN A 343 10.65 -25.64 -7.80
C GLN A 343 9.95 -24.42 -8.39
N THR A 344 8.84 -24.64 -9.09
CA THR A 344 7.98 -23.58 -9.62
C THR A 344 7.63 -22.57 -8.53
N PRO A 345 7.87 -21.27 -8.75
CA PRO A 345 7.52 -20.26 -7.75
C PRO A 345 6.03 -20.29 -7.40
N ALA A 346 5.72 -20.10 -6.12
CA ALA A 346 4.35 -20.09 -5.61
C ALA A 346 3.56 -18.84 -6.07
N LEU A 347 4.27 -17.75 -6.37
CA LEU A 347 3.69 -16.52 -6.89
C LEU A 347 4.72 -15.77 -7.72
N VAL A 348 4.28 -15.24 -8.86
CA VAL A 348 5.01 -14.27 -9.68
C VAL A 348 4.10 -13.07 -9.86
N GLN A 349 4.50 -11.91 -9.36
CA GLN A 349 3.65 -10.72 -9.29
C GLN A 349 4.40 -9.51 -9.82
N GLY A 350 3.83 -8.82 -10.81
CA GLY A 350 4.30 -7.51 -11.23
C GLY A 350 3.90 -6.42 -10.23
N TYR A 351 4.71 -5.37 -10.15
CA TYR A 351 4.37 -4.11 -9.48
C TYR A 351 3.84 -3.09 -10.49
N GLY A 352 3.17 -2.03 -10.04
CA GLY A 352 2.54 -1.03 -10.92
C GLY A 352 1.02 -1.15 -10.99
N GLY A 353 0.39 -0.28 -11.78
CA GLY A 353 -1.06 -0.02 -11.73
C GLY A 353 -1.41 0.85 -10.51
N GLY A 354 -2.22 1.89 -10.70
CA GLY A 354 -2.47 2.98 -9.74
C GLY A 354 -3.15 2.62 -8.41
N VAL A 355 -3.13 1.36 -7.97
CA VAL A 355 -3.49 1.02 -6.59
C VAL A 355 -2.25 1.30 -5.75
N MET A 356 -2.24 2.43 -5.04
CA MET A 356 -1.25 2.69 -3.99
C MET A 356 -1.11 1.43 -3.14
N ASN A 357 0.00 0.71 -3.29
CA ASN A 357 0.31 -0.38 -2.39
C ASN A 357 0.42 0.25 -1.01
N ALA A 358 -0.35 -0.24 -0.03
CA ALA A 358 -0.45 0.29 1.33
C ALA A 358 0.91 0.41 2.08
N ALA A 359 2.01 0.00 1.45
CA ALA A 359 3.38 0.20 1.90
C ALA A 359 3.78 1.68 2.02
N THR A 360 3.20 2.63 1.28
CA THR A 360 3.48 4.07 1.46
C THR A 360 2.59 4.76 2.51
N ALA A 361 1.73 4.00 3.20
CA ALA A 361 1.06 4.45 4.41
C ALA A 361 1.90 4.20 5.69
N THR A 362 3.18 3.84 5.56
CA THR A 362 4.08 3.54 6.70
C THR A 362 4.67 4.77 7.40
N THR A 363 4.33 6.00 6.98
CA THR A 363 4.73 7.21 7.72
C THR A 363 3.55 7.99 8.30
N ALA A 364 2.37 7.97 7.68
CA ALA A 364 1.19 8.68 8.21
C ALA A 364 0.44 7.90 9.30
N THR A 365 0.50 6.56 9.30
CA THR A 365 -0.14 5.74 10.34
C THR A 365 0.83 5.38 11.49
N THR A 366 2.13 5.62 11.33
CA THR A 366 3.19 5.23 12.30
C THR A 366 3.82 6.42 13.03
N ALA A 367 3.77 7.65 12.49
CA ALA A 367 4.38 8.82 13.12
C ALA A 367 3.63 9.29 14.39
N THR A 368 2.30 9.20 14.41
CA THR A 368 1.51 9.51 15.62
C THR A 368 1.67 8.44 16.70
N ASP A 369 2.08 7.24 16.30
CA ASP A 369 2.19 6.07 17.16
C ASP A 369 3.57 5.97 17.85
N THR A 370 4.63 6.58 17.31
CA THR A 370 6.00 6.37 17.82
C THR A 370 6.46 7.39 18.88
N ALA A 371 5.81 8.55 18.98
CA ALA A 371 6.33 9.64 19.82
C ALA A 371 6.05 9.51 21.34
N SER A 372 5.29 8.51 21.81
CA SER A 372 4.93 8.42 23.25
C SER A 372 4.74 7.00 23.81
N LYS A 373 5.36 5.98 23.19
CA LYS A 373 5.23 4.60 23.67
C LYS A 373 6.31 4.25 24.70
N THR A 374 5.91 3.77 25.87
CA THR A 374 6.76 3.12 26.86
C THR A 374 6.55 1.60 26.82
N GLY A 375 7.61 0.82 26.58
CA GLY A 375 7.61 -0.66 26.63
C GLY A 375 8.54 -1.34 25.61
N THR A 376 9.08 -2.50 25.96
CA THR A 376 9.89 -3.38 25.09
C THR A 376 9.11 -4.64 24.70
N GLY A 377 8.78 -4.83 23.41
CA GLY A 377 8.07 -6.01 22.88
C GLY A 377 7.33 -5.73 21.56
N SER A 378 6.77 -6.77 20.92
CA SER A 378 6.04 -6.65 19.63
C SER A 378 4.54 -6.34 19.76
N THR A 379 4.03 -6.21 21.00
CA THR A 379 2.59 -6.06 21.29
C THR A 379 2.39 -4.88 22.24
N TYR A 380 1.67 -3.85 21.80
CA TYR A 380 1.37 -2.65 22.58
C TYR A 380 -0.15 -2.47 22.69
N VAL A 381 -0.60 -1.91 23.80
CA VAL A 381 -2.02 -1.69 24.07
C VAL A 381 -2.44 -0.35 23.47
N THR A 382 -3.17 -0.37 22.35
CA THR A 382 -3.55 0.84 21.59
C THR A 382 -5.04 1.20 21.69
N ASN A 383 -5.84 0.40 22.42
CA ASN A 383 -7.29 0.55 22.46
C ASN A 383 -7.75 1.39 23.67
N THR A 384 -8.82 2.18 23.53
CA THR A 384 -9.50 2.84 24.66
C THR A 384 -10.22 1.80 25.52
N SER A 385 -9.95 1.76 26.83
CA SER A 385 -10.49 0.77 27.80
C SER A 385 -10.16 -0.70 27.47
N PRO A 386 -8.87 -1.07 27.38
CA PRO A 386 -8.45 -2.42 27.06
C PRO A 386 -8.59 -3.36 28.28
N THR A 387 -9.02 -4.60 28.06
CA THR A 387 -9.01 -5.66 29.08
C THR A 387 -7.72 -6.49 28.97
N LEU A 388 -6.98 -6.64 30.07
CA LEU A 388 -5.74 -7.42 30.13
C LEU A 388 -6.02 -8.77 30.79
N VAL A 389 -6.20 -9.82 29.97
CA VAL A 389 -6.71 -11.12 30.46
C VAL A 389 -5.58 -12.08 30.85
N THR A 390 -4.37 -11.92 30.30
CA THR A 390 -3.17 -12.68 30.68
C THR A 390 -1.86 -11.93 30.35
N PRO A 391 -1.47 -10.94 31.15
CA PRO A 391 -0.05 -10.71 31.31
C PRO A 391 0.32 -10.76 32.79
N ALA A 392 1.28 -11.60 33.15
CA ALA A 392 2.17 -11.21 34.24
C ALA A 392 2.82 -9.90 33.78
N LEU A 393 2.41 -8.76 34.35
CA LEU A 393 2.90 -7.42 33.99
C LEU A 393 4.36 -7.17 34.45
N GLY A 394 5.05 -8.23 34.90
CA GLY A 394 6.33 -8.13 35.60
C GLY A 394 6.17 -7.51 37.00
N THR A 395 7.31 -7.23 37.64
CA THR A 395 7.36 -6.43 38.88
C THR A 395 7.41 -4.95 38.49
N PRO A 396 6.35 -4.16 38.69
CA PRO A 396 6.39 -2.74 38.37
C PRO A 396 7.35 -2.01 39.32
N ILE A 397 8.24 -1.18 38.76
CA ILE A 397 9.10 -0.25 39.53
C ILE A 397 8.32 0.96 40.07
N SER A 398 7.15 1.28 39.50
CA SER A 398 6.16 2.23 40.02
C SER A 398 4.81 2.09 39.29
N ALA A 399 3.69 2.21 40.02
CA ALA A 399 2.34 2.25 39.48
C ALA A 399 1.38 2.99 40.44
N ASN A 400 0.36 3.69 39.92
CA ASN A 400 -0.74 4.25 40.71
C ASN A 400 -2.04 3.54 40.31
N LEU A 401 -2.57 2.69 41.19
CA LEU A 401 -3.72 1.82 40.92
C LEU A 401 -4.93 2.31 41.74
N SER A 402 -5.72 3.22 41.18
CA SER A 402 -6.82 3.88 41.90
C SER A 402 -8.19 3.22 41.74
N ASN A 403 -8.36 2.21 40.87
CA ASN A 403 -9.65 1.57 40.62
C ASN A 403 -9.62 0.03 40.42
N CYS A 404 -8.54 -0.66 40.75
CA CYS A 404 -8.47 -2.12 40.61
C CYS A 404 -9.36 -2.81 41.66
N THR A 405 -10.35 -3.60 41.22
CA THR A 405 -11.36 -4.23 42.10
C THR A 405 -11.17 -5.74 42.29
N GLY A 406 -10.09 -6.32 41.77
CA GLY A 406 -9.75 -7.75 41.95
C GLY A 406 -8.58 -7.93 42.91
N LEU A 407 -8.85 -8.22 44.19
CA LEU A 407 -7.81 -8.65 45.13
C LEU A 407 -7.53 -10.15 44.91
N PRO A 408 -6.28 -10.58 44.63
CA PRO A 408 -5.87 -11.93 44.97
C PRO A 408 -5.67 -11.98 46.47
N ILE A 409 -6.59 -12.64 47.19
CA ILE A 409 -6.40 -13.01 48.61
C ILE A 409 -5.23 -14.00 48.80
N ALA A 410 -4.60 -14.45 47.71
CA ALA A 410 -3.44 -15.33 47.73
C ALA A 410 -2.22 -14.64 47.10
N GLY A 411 -1.58 -13.74 47.84
CA GLY A 411 -0.25 -13.24 47.48
C GLY A 411 0.02 -11.77 47.84
N GLY A 412 0.31 -11.50 49.10
CA GLY A 412 1.29 -10.45 49.45
C GLY A 412 0.83 -8.99 49.50
N GLY A 413 -0.41 -8.69 49.92
CA GLY A 413 -0.78 -7.34 50.36
C GLY A 413 -0.41 -7.11 51.83
N THR A 414 0.37 -6.06 52.13
CA THR A 414 1.02 -5.73 53.42
C THR A 414 0.07 -5.29 54.56
N GLY A 415 -1.17 -5.81 54.62
CA GLY A 415 -2.17 -5.44 55.64
C GLY A 415 -2.23 -6.35 56.87
N GLU A 416 -1.60 -7.52 56.85
CA GLU A 416 -1.75 -8.55 57.90
C GLU A 416 -0.56 -8.59 58.90
N THR A 417 0.56 -7.95 58.57
CA THR A 417 1.81 -8.06 59.35
C THR A 417 1.86 -7.19 60.62
N THR A 418 0.93 -6.25 60.81
CA THR A 418 0.95 -5.34 61.98
C THR A 418 0.21 -5.90 63.21
N ALA A 419 -0.78 -6.78 63.04
CA ALA A 419 -1.53 -7.37 64.15
C ALA A 419 -0.81 -8.58 64.79
N LEU A 420 -0.11 -9.39 63.98
CA LEU A 420 0.59 -10.59 64.48
C LEU A 420 1.89 -10.24 65.23
N ALA A 421 2.60 -9.19 64.82
CA ALA A 421 3.80 -8.71 65.51
C ALA A 421 3.50 -8.14 66.91
N ALA A 422 2.35 -7.48 67.08
CA ALA A 422 1.91 -6.97 68.38
C ALA A 422 1.54 -8.11 69.36
N PHE A 423 0.93 -9.19 68.86
CA PHE A 423 0.58 -10.36 69.67
C PHE A 423 1.79 -11.23 70.00
N ALA A 424 2.75 -11.38 69.07
CA ALA A 424 4.01 -12.09 69.29
C ALA A 424 4.95 -11.36 70.27
N ALA A 425 4.96 -10.04 70.27
CA ALA A 425 5.71 -9.23 71.25
C ALA A 425 5.18 -9.41 72.69
N LEU A 426 3.86 -9.59 72.86
CA LEU A 426 3.25 -9.90 74.15
C LEU A 426 3.51 -11.36 74.60
N ALA A 427 3.56 -12.30 73.65
CA ALA A 427 3.93 -13.69 73.92
C ALA A 427 5.40 -13.86 74.34
N GLY A 428 6.32 -13.02 73.84
CA GLY A 428 7.73 -13.00 74.26
C GLY A 428 8.02 -12.32 75.61
N ALA A 429 7.03 -11.61 76.18
CA ALA A 429 7.17 -10.88 77.44
C ALA A 429 6.89 -11.73 78.69
N GLN A 430 6.43 -12.98 78.55
CA GLN A 430 6.07 -13.84 79.67
C GLN A 430 6.36 -15.33 79.40
N SER A 431 6.62 -16.09 80.45
CA SER A 431 6.68 -17.55 80.48
C SER A 431 5.74 -18.04 81.58
N ILE A 432 4.63 -18.68 81.22
CA ILE A 432 3.54 -19.09 82.14
C ILE A 432 3.76 -20.52 82.66
N GLY A 433 5.01 -20.90 82.89
CA GLY A 433 5.36 -22.20 83.44
C GLY A 433 5.15 -22.30 84.95
N THR A 434 5.26 -23.52 85.48
CA THR A 434 5.27 -23.79 86.93
C THR A 434 6.36 -23.01 87.67
N SER A 435 7.52 -22.84 87.03
CA SER A 435 8.47 -21.76 87.32
C SER A 435 8.55 -20.88 86.09
N GLY A 436 8.16 -19.61 86.23
CA GLY A 436 7.84 -18.72 85.13
C GLY A 436 8.16 -17.27 85.45
N TYR A 437 7.89 -16.40 84.49
CA TYR A 437 8.12 -14.97 84.64
C TYR A 437 7.16 -14.14 83.80
N ALA A 438 6.97 -12.88 84.19
CA ALA A 438 6.31 -11.86 83.39
C ALA A 438 7.13 -10.57 83.42
N LYS A 439 7.33 -9.97 82.24
CA LYS A 439 7.96 -8.67 82.04
C LYS A 439 6.87 -7.63 81.80
N ILE A 440 6.90 -6.57 82.59
CA ILE A 440 5.99 -5.43 82.47
C ILE A 440 6.88 -4.19 82.32
N GLY A 441 7.25 -3.86 81.09
CA GLY A 441 8.32 -2.90 80.83
C GLY A 441 9.67 -3.42 81.36
N GLU A 442 10.34 -2.62 82.20
CA GLU A 442 11.59 -3.03 82.86
C GLU A 442 11.38 -3.85 84.14
N LEU A 443 10.16 -3.90 84.67
CA LEU A 443 9.83 -4.69 85.85
C LEU A 443 9.75 -6.16 85.46
N LEU A 444 10.43 -7.00 86.23
CA LEU A 444 10.41 -8.44 86.08
C LEU A 444 9.85 -9.06 87.36
N VAL A 445 8.85 -9.91 87.19
CA VAL A 445 8.29 -10.75 88.25
C VAL A 445 8.54 -12.19 87.87
N GLN A 446 9.17 -12.97 88.75
CA GLN A 446 9.45 -14.38 88.55
C GLN A 446 8.87 -15.19 89.69
N TRP A 447 8.35 -16.36 89.38
CA TRP A 447 7.81 -17.30 90.36
C TRP A 447 8.32 -18.71 90.07
N GLY A 448 8.22 -19.57 91.07
CA GLY A 448 8.44 -20.98 90.86
C GLY A 448 8.28 -21.81 92.10
N GLN A 449 8.62 -23.08 91.95
CA GLN A 449 8.70 -24.02 93.05
C GLN A 449 9.95 -24.88 92.95
N ALA A 450 10.46 -25.31 94.09
CA ALA A 450 11.53 -26.29 94.17
C ALA A 450 11.33 -27.21 95.37
N THR A 451 11.75 -28.46 95.22
CA THR A 451 11.68 -29.46 96.29
C THR A 451 13.07 -29.66 96.89
N SER A 452 13.19 -29.66 98.22
CA SER A 452 14.46 -29.95 98.88
C SER A 452 14.92 -31.39 98.61
N SER A 453 16.20 -31.57 98.24
CA SER A 453 16.81 -32.89 98.02
C SER A 453 17.56 -33.34 99.29
N GLY A 454 17.00 -34.29 100.04
CA GLY A 454 17.65 -34.94 101.20
C GLY A 454 16.80 -34.97 102.49
N THR A 455 17.24 -35.78 103.46
CA THR A 455 16.46 -36.19 104.66
C THR A 455 16.66 -35.31 105.91
N ALA A 456 16.95 -34.01 105.75
CA ALA A 456 17.08 -33.08 106.88
C ALA A 456 16.66 -31.65 106.50
N ILE A 457 16.31 -30.84 107.50
CA ILE A 457 16.00 -29.39 107.36
C ILE A 457 17.18 -28.73 106.63
N GLY A 458 16.98 -28.43 105.36
CA GLY A 458 18.06 -28.05 104.46
C GLY A 458 17.65 -26.90 103.56
N ASN A 459 18.63 -26.06 103.26
CA ASN A 459 18.50 -24.93 102.35
C ASN A 459 18.00 -25.40 100.97
N THR A 460 16.91 -24.80 100.47
CA THR A 460 16.42 -25.05 99.11
C THR A 460 16.94 -23.95 98.19
N THR A 461 17.82 -24.33 97.27
CA THR A 461 18.36 -23.39 96.28
C THR A 461 17.48 -23.42 95.04
N VAL A 462 17.09 -22.23 94.56
CA VAL A 462 16.31 -22.06 93.34
C VAL A 462 17.08 -21.19 92.36
N THR A 463 17.00 -21.55 91.09
CA THR A 463 17.50 -20.74 89.98
C THR A 463 16.34 -19.98 89.38
N PHE A 464 16.49 -18.67 89.18
CA PHE A 464 15.47 -17.88 88.50
C PHE A 464 15.44 -18.23 87.01
N PRO A 465 14.25 -18.32 86.39
CA PRO A 465 14.11 -18.58 84.95
C PRO A 465 14.99 -17.68 84.07
N ILE A 466 15.15 -16.41 84.44
CA ILE A 466 16.08 -15.47 83.83
C ILE A 466 16.77 -14.63 84.93
N ALA A 467 17.97 -14.13 84.68
CA ALA A 467 18.67 -13.30 85.65
C ALA A 467 18.02 -11.91 85.77
N PHE A 468 17.94 -11.39 86.99
CA PHE A 468 17.63 -9.99 87.26
C PHE A 468 18.88 -9.12 87.07
N SER A 469 18.73 -7.89 86.58
CA SER A 469 19.80 -6.87 86.67
C SER A 469 19.90 -6.31 88.10
N ALA A 470 18.78 -6.23 88.82
CA ALA A 470 18.71 -5.93 90.26
C ALA A 470 17.46 -6.56 90.89
N ILE A 471 17.55 -7.00 92.14
CA ILE A 471 16.41 -7.61 92.85
C ILE A 471 15.89 -6.64 93.91
N TYR A 472 14.59 -6.41 93.91
CA TYR A 472 13.91 -5.54 94.86
C TYR A 472 13.36 -6.34 96.04
N ALA A 473 12.81 -7.53 95.78
CA ALA A 473 12.27 -8.39 96.83
C ALA A 473 12.27 -9.86 96.39
N ALA A 474 12.40 -10.77 97.36
CA ALA A 474 12.21 -12.20 97.16
C ALA A 474 11.51 -12.79 98.39
N PHE A 475 10.52 -13.63 98.15
CA PHE A 475 9.68 -14.26 99.16
C PHE A 475 9.62 -15.76 98.90
N GLY A 476 9.68 -16.55 99.96
CA GLY A 476 9.48 -17.99 99.92
C GLY A 476 8.36 -18.39 100.87
N ASP A 477 7.52 -19.32 100.42
CA ASP A 477 6.54 -19.99 101.26
C ASP A 477 6.75 -21.50 101.19
N ARG A 478 6.64 -22.16 102.34
CA ARG A 478 6.86 -23.59 102.48
C ARG A 478 5.52 -24.30 102.67
N ILE A 479 5.30 -25.34 101.87
CA ILE A 479 4.15 -26.24 102.03
C ILE A 479 4.66 -27.68 102.28
N SER A 480 4.67 -28.09 103.56
CA SER A 480 4.73 -29.50 104.00
C SER A 480 3.31 -29.98 104.32
N ALA A 481 3.05 -31.29 104.23
CA ALA A 481 1.74 -31.88 104.53
C ALA A 481 1.29 -31.61 105.98
N GLY A 482 0.57 -30.50 106.21
CA GLY A 482 -0.08 -30.16 107.48
C GLY A 482 0.48 -28.94 108.25
N TYR A 483 1.57 -28.29 107.81
CA TYR A 483 2.12 -27.09 108.45
C TYR A 483 2.65 -26.08 107.43
N GLY A 484 2.02 -24.90 107.35
CA GLY A 484 2.50 -23.75 106.54
C GLY A 484 3.44 -22.86 107.35
N GLY A 485 4.48 -22.31 106.72
CA GLY A 485 5.44 -21.44 107.40
C GLY A 485 6.29 -20.64 106.41
N GLN A 486 6.56 -19.37 106.75
CA GLN A 486 7.31 -18.45 105.89
C GLN A 486 8.78 -18.89 105.77
N ALA A 487 9.31 -18.91 104.55
CA ALA A 487 10.73 -19.15 104.28
C ALA A 487 11.37 -17.83 103.82
N ALA A 488 12.21 -17.23 104.66
CA ALA A 488 12.99 -16.08 104.28
C ALA A 488 14.19 -16.51 103.40
N PRO A 489 14.59 -15.71 102.39
CA PRO A 489 15.80 -16.00 101.63
C PRO A 489 17.02 -15.85 102.55
N ALA A 490 17.77 -16.94 102.74
CA ALA A 490 19.03 -16.94 103.47
C ALA A 490 20.19 -16.41 102.62
N SER A 491 20.07 -16.48 101.29
CA SER A 491 20.93 -15.77 100.34
C SER A 491 20.17 -15.44 99.06
N LEU A 492 20.55 -14.33 98.42
CA LEU A 492 19.92 -13.84 97.19
C LEU A 492 20.99 -13.35 96.21
N SER A 493 20.88 -13.79 94.96
CA SER A 493 21.73 -13.38 93.85
C SER A 493 20.86 -13.07 92.63
N THR A 494 21.40 -12.33 91.65
CA THR A 494 20.69 -11.99 90.42
C THR A 494 20.16 -13.21 89.64
N SER A 495 20.72 -14.40 89.86
CA SER A 495 20.35 -15.63 89.13
C SER A 495 19.62 -16.67 89.99
N GLY A 496 19.38 -16.41 91.27
CA GLY A 496 18.72 -17.37 92.14
C GLY A 496 18.77 -17.01 93.61
N ALA A 497 18.05 -17.77 94.42
CA ALA A 497 17.93 -17.58 95.86
C ALA A 497 18.08 -18.90 96.61
N THR A 498 18.55 -18.84 97.85
CA THR A 498 18.53 -19.97 98.76
C THR A 498 17.56 -19.67 99.89
N PHE A 499 16.53 -20.49 100.03
CA PHE A 499 15.53 -20.36 101.09
C PHE A 499 15.82 -21.36 102.19
N THR A 500 15.83 -20.88 103.45
CA THR A 500 15.98 -21.75 104.62
C THR A 500 14.61 -21.91 105.29
N ALA A 501 14.17 -23.15 105.46
CA ALA A 501 12.95 -23.46 106.19
C ALA A 501 13.23 -23.44 107.69
N SER A 502 12.48 -22.65 108.46
CA SER A 502 12.80 -22.33 109.85
C SER A 502 12.25 -23.30 110.90
N THR A 503 11.32 -24.23 110.60
CA THR A 503 10.74 -25.13 111.62
C THR A 503 10.11 -26.40 111.05
N GLY A 504 10.73 -27.57 111.19
CA GLY A 504 10.11 -28.87 110.89
C GLY A 504 10.79 -29.97 111.69
N SER A 505 10.06 -30.99 112.15
CA SER A 505 10.66 -32.13 112.85
C SER A 505 11.72 -32.81 111.98
N SER A 506 12.91 -33.05 112.54
CA SER A 506 14.02 -33.74 111.88
C SER A 506 13.56 -35.06 111.26
N GLY A 507 13.43 -35.12 109.93
CA GLY A 507 13.01 -36.33 109.21
C GLY A 507 12.08 -36.13 108.01
N GLU A 508 11.48 -34.94 107.83
CA GLU A 508 10.71 -34.64 106.61
C GLU A 508 11.62 -34.51 105.38
N SER A 509 11.36 -35.30 104.34
CA SER A 509 12.03 -35.22 103.02
C SER A 509 11.03 -34.75 101.96
N GLY A 510 11.51 -34.03 100.94
CA GLY A 510 10.67 -33.62 99.81
C GLY A 510 9.81 -32.38 100.08
N ILE A 511 10.33 -31.43 100.85
CA ILE A 511 9.60 -30.18 101.18
C ILE A 511 9.53 -29.30 99.93
N LEU A 512 8.32 -28.87 99.58
CA LEU A 512 8.08 -27.97 98.45
C LEU A 512 8.10 -26.51 98.91
N VAL A 513 8.98 -25.72 98.29
CA VAL A 513 9.09 -24.27 98.50
C VAL A 513 8.60 -23.57 97.26
N TYR A 514 7.53 -22.78 97.41
CA TYR A 514 7.09 -21.82 96.41
C TYR A 514 7.82 -20.50 96.64
N TRP A 515 8.17 -19.80 95.57
CA TRP A 515 8.86 -18.54 95.68
C TRP A 515 8.37 -17.54 94.64
N LEU A 516 8.49 -16.27 95.01
CA LEU A 516 8.22 -15.11 94.15
C LEU A 516 9.38 -14.13 94.31
N ALA A 517 9.96 -13.68 93.21
CA ALA A 517 10.99 -12.66 93.18
C ALA A 517 10.58 -11.52 92.25
N ILE A 518 10.85 -10.28 92.66
CA ILE A 518 10.52 -9.06 91.94
C ILE A 518 11.78 -8.22 91.81
N GLY A 519 12.06 -7.75 90.61
CA GLY A 519 13.25 -6.98 90.32
C GLY A 519 13.19 -6.30 88.95
N LYS A 520 14.33 -5.84 88.49
CA LYS A 520 14.52 -5.27 87.15
C LYS A 520 15.20 -6.31 86.26
N ILE A 521 14.82 -6.37 84.98
CA ILE A 521 15.55 -7.16 83.97
C ILE A 521 16.68 -6.37 83.32
#